data_AF-A0A625VWY1-F1
#
_entry.id   AF-A0A625VWY1-F1
#
_cell.length_a   1.000
_cell.length_b   1.000
_cell.length_c   1.000
_cell.angle_alpha   90.00
_cell.angle_beta   90.00
_cell.angle_gamma   90.00
#
_symmetry.space_group_name_H-M   'P 1'
#
loop_
_entity.id
_entity.type
_entity.pdbx_description
1 polymer ?
#
loop_
_entity_poly.entity_id
_entity_poly.type
_entity_poly.pdbx_seq_one_letter_code
_entity_poly.pdbx_strand_id
1 'polypeptide(L)'
;LVIAGSARATTDVMPFKDEAQEQQFRQLTEQLRCPKCQNNSIADSNAMIATDMRRRVYDLMQEGKSRQEIIDYMVARYGNFVTYDPPLTPLTVLLWVLPLATIVAGGWIIVARTRRRVRIRQDVLADAIPAAGPRAGWGAYVPGVVMALVVAAISYSQTGSYPQVRAWQQATAQTPGLLARALDPQAKPLNEEEMARLALGLRTRLQNDAGNVEGWLMLGRTGMVLGNAGTATGAYANAYRLDPKNRDAALGYAEALTRSSDPEDNR
;
A
#
# COMPACT_ATOMS: atom_id res chain seq x y z
N LEU A 1 -21.69 -40.17 -15.00
CA LEU A 1 -22.18 -39.04 -15.83
C LEU A 1 -21.83 -37.76 -15.07
N VAL A 2 -20.69 -37.15 -15.41
CA VAL A 2 -20.19 -35.94 -14.73
C VAL A 2 -20.80 -34.74 -15.45
N ILE A 3 -21.71 -34.03 -14.79
CA ILE A 3 -22.30 -32.81 -15.32
C ILE A 3 -21.34 -31.67 -15.00
N ALA A 4 -20.57 -31.23 -15.99
CA ALA A 4 -19.77 -30.02 -15.92
C ALA A 4 -20.72 -28.81 -16.01
N GLY A 5 -20.92 -28.12 -14.89
CA GLY A 5 -21.65 -26.85 -14.86
C GLY A 5 -20.86 -25.77 -15.61
N SER A 6 -21.50 -25.12 -16.57
CA SER A 6 -20.92 -23.98 -17.28
C SER A 6 -20.75 -22.80 -16.31
N ALA A 7 -19.50 -22.38 -16.08
CA ALA A 7 -19.21 -21.13 -15.39
C ALA A 7 -19.71 -19.96 -16.25
N ARG A 8 -20.70 -19.21 -15.76
CA ARG A 8 -21.08 -17.93 -16.35
C ARG A 8 -20.19 -16.85 -15.73
N ALA A 9 -19.24 -16.34 -16.51
CA ALA A 9 -18.54 -15.12 -16.18
C ALA A 9 -19.53 -13.94 -16.26
N THR A 10 -19.71 -13.20 -15.17
CA THR A 10 -20.49 -11.96 -15.17
C THR A 10 -19.64 -10.85 -15.77
N THR A 11 -19.52 -10.81 -17.09
CA THR A 11 -19.06 -9.62 -17.79
C THR A 11 -20.15 -8.56 -17.63
N ASP A 12 -19.86 -7.43 -16.97
CA ASP A 12 -20.75 -6.26 -16.96
C ASP A 12 -20.94 -5.82 -18.42
N VAL A 13 -22.03 -6.26 -19.06
CA VAL A 13 -22.33 -5.92 -20.47
C VAL A 13 -22.89 -4.51 -20.49
N MET A 14 -22.05 -3.54 -20.84
CA MET A 14 -22.45 -2.15 -21.06
C MET A 14 -22.90 -1.96 -22.52
N PRO A 15 -24.05 -1.30 -22.77
CA PRO A 15 -24.52 -1.09 -24.13
C PRO A 15 -23.77 0.07 -24.81
N PHE A 16 -22.92 -0.23 -25.80
CA PHE A 16 -22.24 0.77 -26.61
C PHE A 16 -23.04 1.12 -27.87
N LYS A 17 -22.88 2.35 -28.37
CA LYS A 17 -23.57 2.84 -29.59
C LYS A 17 -22.96 2.27 -30.87
N ASP A 18 -21.64 2.09 -30.89
CA ASP A 18 -20.87 1.57 -32.01
C ASP A 18 -19.60 0.83 -31.52
N GLU A 19 -18.96 0.08 -32.41
CA GLU A 19 -17.70 -0.62 -32.10
C GLU A 19 -16.56 0.35 -31.74
N ALA A 20 -16.58 1.56 -32.30
CA ALA A 20 -15.57 2.58 -32.03
C ALA A 20 -15.61 3.06 -30.56
N GLN A 21 -16.81 3.23 -30.01
CA GLN A 21 -17.03 3.61 -28.61
C GLN A 21 -16.61 2.47 -27.66
N GLU A 22 -16.88 1.21 -28.02
CA GLU A 22 -16.39 0.07 -27.24
C GLU A 22 -14.86 0.02 -27.22
N GLN A 23 -14.20 0.21 -28.38
CA GLN A 23 -12.75 0.22 -28.46
C GLN A 23 -12.14 1.37 -27.66
N GLN A 24 -12.73 2.56 -27.73
CA GLN A 24 -12.30 3.71 -26.92
C GLN A 24 -12.43 3.42 -25.42
N PHE A 25 -13.52 2.77 -25.01
CA PHE A 25 -13.73 2.36 -23.62
C PHE A 25 -12.67 1.34 -23.16
N ARG A 26 -12.37 0.33 -23.99
CA ARG A 26 -11.33 -0.67 -23.71
C ARG A 26 -9.95 -0.03 -23.55
N GLN A 27 -9.54 0.81 -24.51
CA GLN A 27 -8.24 1.50 -24.44
C GLN A 27 -8.12 2.40 -23.20
N LEU A 28 -9.20 3.09 -22.82
CA LEU A 28 -9.20 3.98 -21.67
C LEU A 28 -9.14 3.20 -20.35
N THR A 29 -9.86 2.09 -20.26
CA THR A 29 -9.87 1.24 -19.05
C THR A 29 -8.58 0.43 -18.88
N GLU A 30 -7.84 0.14 -19.94
CA GLU A 30 -6.50 -0.48 -19.86
C GLU A 30 -5.43 0.50 -19.36
N GLN A 31 -5.56 1.79 -19.67
CA GLN A 31 -4.62 2.85 -19.24
C GLN A 31 -4.86 3.35 -17.82
N LEU A 32 -5.98 2.98 -17.22
CA LEU A 32 -6.32 3.35 -15.87
C LEU A 32 -6.02 2.17 -14.92
N ARG A 33 -5.25 2.41 -13.86
CA ARG A 33 -4.90 1.45 -12.81
C ARG A 33 -5.91 1.50 -11.67
N CYS A 34 -6.12 0.34 -11.06
CA CYS A 34 -6.86 0.25 -9.80
C CYS A 34 -5.91 0.57 -8.61
N PRO A 35 -6.12 1.67 -7.86
CA PRO A 35 -5.22 2.09 -6.77
C PRO A 35 -5.24 1.16 -5.55
N LYS A 36 -6.23 0.26 -5.45
CA LYS A 36 -6.35 -0.73 -4.37
C LYS A 36 -5.92 -2.14 -4.78
N CYS A 37 -5.66 -2.37 -6.06
CA CYS A 37 -5.34 -3.68 -6.61
C CYS A 37 -3.82 -3.81 -6.81
N GLN A 38 -3.34 -5.04 -6.99
CA GLN A 38 -1.92 -5.31 -7.24
C GLN A 38 -1.51 -4.90 -8.67
N ASN A 39 -1.36 -3.61 -8.94
CA ASN A 39 -0.84 -3.06 -10.20
C ASN A 39 -1.59 -3.53 -11.48
N ASN A 40 -2.87 -3.86 -11.35
CA ASN A 40 -3.73 -4.25 -12.46
C ASN A 40 -4.50 -3.04 -13.01
N SER A 41 -4.85 -3.09 -14.30
CA SER A 41 -5.76 -2.11 -14.91
C SER A 41 -7.18 -2.26 -14.37
N ILE A 42 -8.01 -1.22 -14.51
CA ILE A 42 -9.43 -1.30 -14.16
C ILE A 42 -10.21 -2.21 -15.12
N ALA A 43 -9.66 -2.50 -16.31
CA ALA A 43 -10.22 -3.46 -17.26
C ALA A 43 -10.08 -4.91 -16.77
N ASP A 44 -8.91 -5.27 -16.23
CA ASP A 44 -8.56 -6.65 -15.85
C ASP A 44 -8.95 -6.99 -14.39
N SER A 45 -9.06 -5.97 -13.54
CA SER A 45 -9.39 -6.18 -12.12
C SER A 45 -10.90 -6.25 -11.86
N ASN A 46 -11.30 -7.24 -11.05
CA ASN A 46 -12.69 -7.43 -10.60
C ASN A 46 -13.00 -6.79 -9.23
N ALA A 47 -12.12 -5.95 -8.71
CA ALA A 47 -12.38 -5.26 -7.44
C ALA A 47 -13.56 -4.28 -7.55
N MET A 48 -14.32 -4.08 -6.46
CA MET A 48 -15.46 -3.16 -6.42
C MET A 48 -15.10 -1.74 -6.91
N ILE A 49 -13.92 -1.25 -6.54
CA ILE A 49 -13.42 0.06 -7.00
C ILE A 49 -13.16 0.10 -8.50
N ALA A 50 -12.68 -0.99 -9.10
CA ALA A 50 -12.44 -1.07 -10.54
C ALA A 50 -13.76 -1.08 -11.31
N THR A 51 -14.79 -1.75 -10.78
CA THR A 51 -16.15 -1.73 -11.33
C THR A 51 -16.79 -0.35 -11.24
N ASP A 52 -16.68 0.33 -10.10
CA ASP A 52 -17.17 1.71 -9.94
C ASP A 52 -16.46 2.68 -10.88
N MET A 53 -15.14 2.58 -11.01
CA MET A 53 -14.36 3.38 -11.94
C MET A 53 -14.74 3.11 -13.40
N ARG A 54 -14.94 1.85 -13.81
CA ARG A 54 -15.41 1.48 -15.15
C ARG A 54 -16.78 2.09 -15.47
N ARG A 55 -17.71 2.03 -14.53
CA ARG A 55 -19.03 2.68 -14.67
C ARG A 55 -18.89 4.18 -14.83
N ARG A 56 -18.04 4.83 -14.02
CA ARG A 56 -17.85 6.27 -14.12
C ARG A 56 -17.17 6.68 -15.44
N VAL A 57 -16.21 5.90 -15.94
CA VAL A 57 -15.62 6.10 -17.27
C VAL A 57 -16.70 6.02 -18.36
N TYR A 58 -17.58 5.00 -18.27
CA TYR A 58 -18.67 4.83 -19.22
C TYR A 58 -19.66 6.02 -19.20
N ASP A 59 -20.05 6.50 -18.01
CA ASP A 59 -20.93 7.67 -17.87
C ASP A 59 -20.33 8.91 -18.53
N LEU A 60 -19.05 9.20 -18.26
CA LEU A 60 -18.36 10.35 -18.84
C LEU A 60 -18.20 10.24 -20.37
N MET A 61 -18.04 9.02 -20.89
CA MET A 61 -18.05 8.80 -22.34
C MET A 61 -19.43 9.06 -22.95
N GLN A 62 -20.51 8.70 -22.25
CA GLN A 62 -21.88 8.97 -22.69
C GLN A 62 -22.23 10.47 -22.62
N GLU A 63 -21.62 11.19 -21.67
CA GLU A 63 -21.66 12.66 -21.58
C GLU A 63 -20.87 13.36 -22.71
N GLY A 64 -20.16 12.61 -23.56
CA GLY A 64 -19.39 13.14 -24.69
C GLY A 64 -18.04 13.76 -24.30
N LYS A 65 -17.50 13.42 -23.13
CA LYS A 65 -16.18 13.88 -22.69
C LYS A 65 -15.06 13.28 -23.52
N SER A 66 -14.03 14.06 -23.77
CA SER A 66 -12.82 13.60 -24.45
C SER A 66 -11.99 12.66 -23.55
N ARG A 67 -11.13 11.84 -24.16
CA ARG A 67 -10.24 10.91 -23.43
C ARG A 67 -9.43 11.64 -22.34
N GLN A 68 -8.88 12.81 -22.66
CA GLN A 68 -8.07 13.56 -21.71
C GLN A 68 -8.91 14.10 -20.55
N GLU A 69 -10.10 14.66 -20.82
CA GLU A 69 -11.00 15.12 -19.76
C GLU A 69 -11.42 13.98 -18.82
N ILE A 70 -11.62 12.77 -19.35
CA ILE A 70 -11.94 11.59 -18.52
C ILE A 70 -10.75 11.22 -17.63
N ILE A 71 -9.54 11.17 -18.19
CA ILE A 71 -8.32 10.87 -17.41
C ILE A 71 -8.12 11.94 -16.34
N ASP A 72 -8.25 13.21 -16.69
CA ASP A 72 -8.08 14.33 -15.76
C ASP A 72 -9.12 14.27 -14.63
N TYR A 73 -10.37 13.93 -14.93
CA TYR A 73 -11.40 13.69 -13.92
C TYR A 73 -11.03 12.53 -12.99
N MET A 74 -10.55 11.41 -13.57
CA MET A 74 -10.14 10.23 -12.80
C MET A 74 -8.95 10.55 -11.90
N VAL A 75 -7.96 11.31 -12.39
CA VAL A 75 -6.81 11.76 -11.60
C VAL A 75 -7.23 12.74 -10.51
N ALA A 76 -8.13 13.68 -10.80
CA ALA A 76 -8.63 14.64 -9.82
C ALA A 76 -9.42 13.96 -8.68
N ARG A 77 -10.15 12.88 -8.99
CA ARG A 77 -10.99 12.16 -8.02
C ARG A 77 -10.24 11.07 -7.26
N TYR A 78 -9.40 10.31 -7.95
CA TYR A 78 -8.75 9.09 -7.43
C TYR A 78 -7.23 9.23 -7.26
N GLY A 79 -6.63 10.34 -7.72
CA GLY A 79 -5.21 10.66 -7.56
C GLY A 79 -4.33 10.27 -8.75
N ASN A 80 -3.07 10.71 -8.70
CA ASN A 80 -2.09 10.52 -9.79
C ASN A 80 -1.73 9.04 -10.05
N PHE A 81 -1.97 8.13 -9.10
CA PHE A 81 -1.64 6.70 -9.22
C PHE A 81 -2.59 5.90 -10.12
N VAL A 82 -3.67 6.54 -10.56
CA VAL A 82 -4.71 5.91 -11.39
C VAL A 82 -4.32 5.88 -12.86
N THR A 83 -3.35 6.66 -13.31
CA THR A 83 -2.86 6.62 -14.71
C THR A 83 -1.47 5.99 -14.78
N TYR A 84 -1.18 5.25 -15.86
CA TYR A 84 0.19 4.80 -16.17
C TYR A 84 1.11 5.98 -16.51
N ASP A 85 0.53 7.07 -17.04
CA ASP A 85 1.22 8.28 -17.46
C ASP A 85 0.80 9.46 -16.57
N PRO A 86 1.36 9.60 -15.36
CA PRO A 86 1.09 10.75 -14.52
C PRO A 86 1.63 12.04 -15.16
N PRO A 87 0.95 13.18 -14.99
CA PRO A 87 1.39 14.44 -15.58
C PRO A 87 2.76 14.86 -15.03
N LEU A 88 3.60 15.45 -15.89
CA LEU A 88 4.90 16.00 -15.51
C LEU A 88 4.69 17.25 -14.64
N THR A 89 4.87 17.09 -13.32
CA THR A 89 4.82 18.21 -12.37
C THR A 89 6.19 18.89 -12.25
N PRO A 90 6.27 20.18 -11.89
CA PRO A 90 7.56 20.86 -11.66
C PRO A 90 8.47 20.13 -10.66
N LEU A 91 7.88 19.50 -9.64
CA LEU A 91 8.60 18.69 -8.66
C LEU A 91 9.21 17.44 -9.29
N THR A 92 8.46 16.73 -10.14
CA THR A 92 9.03 15.57 -10.87
C THR A 92 10.19 16.01 -11.75
N VAL A 93 10.05 17.10 -12.51
CA VAL A 93 11.14 17.62 -13.36
C VAL A 93 12.38 17.96 -12.54
N LEU A 94 12.22 18.65 -11.40
CA LEU A 94 13.33 18.98 -10.51
C LEU A 94 14.06 17.72 -10.00
N LEU A 95 13.30 16.69 -9.63
CA LEU A 95 13.84 15.43 -9.11
C LEU A 95 14.68 14.68 -10.16
N TRP A 96 14.36 14.83 -11.45
CA TRP A 96 15.14 14.26 -12.56
C TRP A 96 16.31 15.14 -13.02
N VAL A 97 16.15 16.47 -13.00
CA VAL A 97 17.20 17.42 -13.42
C VAL A 97 18.34 17.50 -12.39
N LEU A 98 18.03 17.42 -11.10
CA LEU A 98 19.02 17.55 -10.03
C LEU A 98 20.13 16.45 -10.06
N PRO A 99 19.83 15.15 -10.23
CA PRO A 99 20.86 14.11 -10.39
C PRO A 99 21.73 14.36 -11.62
N LEU A 100 21.14 14.75 -12.75
CA LEU A 100 21.90 15.02 -13.97
C LEU A 100 22.83 16.21 -13.78
N ALA A 101 22.34 17.29 -13.16
CA ALA A 101 23.11 18.48 -12.86
C ALA A 101 24.28 18.18 -11.91
N THR A 102 24.09 17.35 -10.89
CA THR A 102 25.17 16.98 -9.96
C THR A 102 26.25 16.13 -10.62
N ILE A 103 25.88 15.19 -11.50
CA ILE A 103 26.85 14.40 -12.29
C ILE A 103 27.67 15.32 -13.21
N VAL A 104 27.00 16.21 -13.94
CA VAL A 104 27.66 17.16 -14.86
C VAL A 104 28.59 18.09 -14.07
N ALA A 105 28.12 18.66 -12.96
CA ALA A 105 28.92 19.52 -12.10
C ALA A 105 30.12 18.78 -11.51
N GLY A 106 29.93 17.55 -11.01
CA GLY A 106 31.01 16.72 -10.48
C GLY A 106 32.05 16.37 -11.53
N GLY A 107 31.62 15.95 -12.72
CA GLY A 107 32.50 15.68 -13.86
C GLY A 107 33.28 16.92 -14.30
N TRP A 108 32.61 18.07 -14.38
CA TRP A 108 33.25 19.35 -14.72
C TRP A 108 34.32 19.76 -13.69
N ILE A 109 34.03 19.61 -12.39
CA ILE A 109 35.01 19.90 -11.32
C ILE A 109 36.24 19.00 -11.43
N ILE A 110 36.05 17.71 -11.72
CA ILE A 110 37.15 16.75 -11.90
C ILE A 110 38.03 17.16 -13.08
N VAL A 111 37.44 17.46 -14.25
CA VAL A 111 38.17 17.90 -15.45
C VAL A 111 38.87 19.24 -15.23
N ALA A 112 38.22 20.19 -14.56
CA ALA A 112 38.81 21.49 -14.25
C ALA A 112 40.01 21.34 -13.31
N ARG A 113 39.95 20.44 -12.31
CA ARG A 113 41.06 20.17 -11.40
C ARG A 113 42.20 19.41 -12.06
N THR A 114 41.94 18.41 -12.91
CA THR A 114 43.00 17.69 -13.63
C THR A 114 43.72 18.58 -14.62
N ARG A 115 43.01 19.44 -15.36
CA ARG A 115 43.64 20.45 -16.25
C ARG A 115 44.50 21.45 -15.49
N ARG A 116 44.08 21.88 -14.28
CA ARG A 116 44.91 22.74 -13.40
C ARG A 116 46.14 22.01 -12.85
N ARG A 117 46.05 20.71 -12.57
CA ARG A 117 47.19 19.89 -12.11
C ARG A 117 48.23 19.64 -13.21
N VAL A 118 47.81 19.53 -14.47
CA VAL A 118 48.71 19.36 -15.62
C VAL A 118 49.51 20.64 -15.89
N ARG A 119 48.93 21.83 -15.67
CA ARG A 119 49.63 23.13 -15.79
C ARG A 119 50.70 23.39 -14.72
N ILE A 120 50.62 22.72 -13.56
CA ILE A 120 51.61 22.84 -12.46
C ILE A 120 52.71 21.76 -12.57
N ARG A 121 52.62 20.82 -13.53
CA ARG A 121 53.54 19.66 -13.63
C ARG A 121 54.73 19.86 -14.57
N GLN A 122 54.74 20.88 -15.43
CA GLN A 122 55.89 21.14 -16.30
C GLN A 122 57.07 21.78 -15.56
N ASP A 123 56.84 22.44 -14.41
CA ASP A 123 57.88 23.17 -13.70
C ASP A 123 58.59 22.32 -12.62
N VAL A 124 58.11 21.09 -12.36
CA VAL A 124 58.54 20.24 -11.23
C VAL A 124 59.02 18.84 -11.65
N LEU A 125 59.04 18.50 -12.95
CA LEU A 125 59.51 17.16 -13.37
C LEU A 125 61.04 17.02 -13.45
N ALA A 126 61.81 18.09 -13.19
CA ALA A 126 63.26 18.04 -13.17
C ALA A 126 63.84 17.53 -11.84
N ASP A 127 63.11 17.61 -10.72
CA ASP A 127 63.59 17.13 -9.43
C ASP A 127 62.44 16.54 -8.60
N ALA A 128 62.72 15.40 -7.97
CA ALA A 128 61.86 14.62 -7.07
C ALA A 128 60.90 13.63 -7.75
N ILE A 129 61.34 12.38 -7.80
CA ILE A 129 60.48 11.22 -7.62
C ILE A 129 59.68 11.46 -6.33
N PRO A 130 58.33 11.60 -6.36
CA PRO A 130 57.60 11.74 -5.11
C PRO A 130 57.58 10.37 -4.42
N ALA A 131 58.15 10.32 -3.22
CA ALA A 131 57.93 9.22 -2.29
C ALA A 131 56.41 9.00 -2.15
N ALA A 132 56.00 7.73 -2.14
CA ALA A 132 54.61 7.33 -1.98
C ALA A 132 53.96 8.11 -0.82
N GLY A 133 53.01 8.99 -1.15
CA GLY A 133 52.30 9.80 -0.16
C GLY A 133 51.63 8.91 0.90
N PRO A 134 51.42 9.42 2.13
CA PRO A 134 50.92 8.61 3.23
C PRO A 134 49.60 7.97 2.82
N ARG A 135 49.52 6.64 2.91
CA ARG A 135 48.28 5.89 2.72
C ARG A 135 47.28 6.44 3.73
N ALA A 136 46.20 7.08 3.26
CA ALA A 136 45.16 7.61 4.13
C ALA A 136 44.65 6.48 5.03
N GLY A 137 44.94 6.58 6.33
CA GLY A 137 44.50 5.59 7.31
C GLY A 137 42.98 5.51 7.37
N TRP A 138 42.44 4.39 7.87
CA TRP A 138 40.98 4.15 7.95
C TRP A 138 40.17 5.29 8.60
N GLY A 139 40.81 6.13 9.44
CA GLY A 139 40.24 7.35 10.01
C GLY A 139 39.69 8.36 8.99
N ALA A 140 40.19 8.37 7.75
CA ALA A 140 39.67 9.25 6.69
C ALA A 140 38.24 8.87 6.24
N TYR A 141 37.84 7.60 6.40
CA TYR A 141 36.53 7.10 5.98
C TYR A 141 35.49 7.15 7.11
N VAL A 142 35.92 7.23 8.37
CA VAL A 142 35.05 7.29 9.55
C VAL A 142 33.96 8.38 9.44
N PRO A 143 34.25 9.65 9.09
CA PRO A 143 33.20 10.66 8.94
C PRO A 143 32.21 10.33 7.81
N GLY A 144 32.68 9.72 6.72
CA GLY A 144 31.80 9.27 5.63
C GLY A 144 30.88 8.11 6.04
N VAL A 145 31.39 7.14 6.80
CA VAL A 145 30.60 6.02 7.33
C VAL A 145 29.59 6.49 8.37
N VAL A 146 29.99 7.39 9.28
CA VAL A 146 29.08 7.98 10.27
C VAL A 146 27.98 8.78 9.56
N MET A 147 28.33 9.59 8.57
CA MET A 147 27.35 10.33 7.77
C MET A 147 26.40 9.38 7.03
N ALA A 148 26.91 8.29 6.43
CA ALA A 148 26.08 7.28 5.76
C ALA A 148 25.12 6.58 6.73
N LEU A 149 25.57 6.21 7.94
CA LEU A 149 24.72 5.59 8.97
C LEU A 149 23.66 6.56 9.49
N VAL A 150 24.01 7.84 9.69
CA VAL A 150 23.05 8.88 10.10
C VAL A 150 22.00 9.10 9.03
N VAL A 151 22.40 9.22 7.76
CA VAL A 151 21.46 9.37 6.62
C VAL A 151 20.57 8.14 6.50
N ALA A 152 21.12 6.94 6.65
CA ALA A 152 20.35 5.70 6.64
C ALA A 152 19.34 5.64 7.81
N ALA A 153 19.75 6.00 9.03
CA ALA A 153 18.88 6.03 10.20
C ALA A 153 17.75 7.06 10.05
N ILE A 154 18.07 8.25 9.54
CA ILE A 154 17.07 9.29 9.26
C ILE A 154 16.10 8.83 8.17
N SER A 155 16.62 8.29 7.07
CA SER A 155 15.81 7.74 5.98
C SER A 155 14.87 6.63 6.48
N TYR A 156 15.39 5.69 7.28
CA TYR A 156 14.60 4.63 7.89
C TYR A 156 13.55 5.17 8.87
N SER A 157 13.86 6.22 9.63
CA SER A 157 12.88 6.82 10.55
C SER A 157 11.72 7.52 9.83
N GLN A 158 11.95 8.09 8.64
CA GLN A 158 10.92 8.79 7.86
C GLN A 158 10.12 7.86 6.95
N THR A 159 10.77 6.85 6.36
CA THR A 159 10.13 5.92 5.42
C THR A 159 9.66 4.63 6.08
N GLY A 160 10.21 4.30 7.25
CA GLY A 160 9.89 3.08 7.97
C GLY A 160 8.58 3.20 8.73
N SER A 161 7.82 2.11 8.73
CA SER A 161 6.59 1.93 9.51
C SER A 161 6.85 1.70 11.01
N TYR A 162 7.98 2.17 11.54
CA TYR A 162 8.35 2.06 12.96
C TYR A 162 7.23 2.49 13.93
N PRO A 163 6.51 3.62 13.73
CA PRO A 163 5.41 3.97 14.63
C PRO A 163 4.28 2.93 14.62
N GLN A 164 3.98 2.31 13.47
CA GLN A 164 2.95 1.27 13.35
C GLN A 164 3.36 0.00 14.09
N VAL A 165 4.65 -0.39 13.99
CA VAL A 165 5.19 -1.54 14.73
C VAL A 165 5.12 -1.30 16.24
N ARG A 166 5.49 -0.11 16.70
CA ARG A 166 5.39 0.24 18.14
C ARG A 166 3.94 0.24 18.62
N ALA A 167 3.01 0.77 17.82
CA ALA A 167 1.59 0.75 18.14
C ALA A 167 1.04 -0.68 18.23
N TRP A 168 1.43 -1.55 17.28
CA TRP A 168 1.07 -2.98 17.30
C TRP A 168 1.65 -3.70 18.53
N GLN A 169 2.91 -3.43 18.89
CA GLN A 169 3.54 -3.99 20.10
C GLN A 169 2.80 -3.55 21.36
N GLN A 170 2.43 -2.27 21.47
CA GLN A 170 1.68 -1.74 22.61
C GLN A 170 0.28 -2.36 22.69
N ALA A 171 -0.45 -2.45 21.58
CA ALA A 171 -1.77 -3.07 21.53
C ALA A 171 -1.72 -4.54 21.98
N THR A 172 -0.74 -5.29 21.49
CA THR A 172 -0.55 -6.71 21.83
C THR A 172 -0.16 -6.90 23.30
N ALA A 173 0.67 -6.01 23.85
CA ALA A 173 1.07 -6.04 25.26
C ALA A 173 -0.09 -5.69 26.21
N GLN A 174 -0.97 -4.76 25.82
CA GLN A 174 -2.12 -4.32 26.62
C GLN A 174 -3.36 -5.22 26.49
N THR A 175 -3.40 -6.09 25.47
CA THR A 175 -4.52 -6.99 25.18
C THR A 175 -5.05 -7.78 26.39
N PRO A 176 -4.23 -8.43 27.24
CA PRO A 176 -4.78 -9.26 28.32
C PRO A 176 -5.53 -8.42 29.37
N GLY A 177 -5.07 -7.19 29.64
CA GLY A 177 -5.76 -6.28 30.55
C GLY A 177 -7.05 -5.72 29.96
N LEU A 178 -7.05 -5.39 28.67
CA LEU A 178 -8.25 -4.95 27.95
C LEU A 178 -9.29 -6.06 27.85
N LEU A 179 -8.85 -7.30 27.59
CA LEU A 179 -9.72 -8.47 27.56
C LEU A 179 -10.34 -8.75 28.93
N ALA A 180 -9.54 -8.72 30.01
CA ALA A 180 -10.04 -8.91 31.37
C ALA A 180 -11.10 -7.86 31.73
N ARG A 181 -10.88 -6.60 31.33
CA ARG A 181 -11.85 -5.52 31.53
C ARG A 181 -13.13 -5.71 30.70
N ALA A 182 -13.00 -6.18 29.46
CA ALA A 182 -14.15 -6.42 28.58
C ALA A 182 -15.04 -7.57 29.08
N LEU A 183 -14.47 -8.53 29.82
CA LEU A 183 -15.18 -9.66 30.41
C LEU A 183 -15.78 -9.36 31.79
N ASP A 184 -15.39 -8.25 32.44
CA ASP A 184 -15.88 -7.85 33.76
C ASP A 184 -17.15 -6.99 33.64
N PRO A 185 -18.33 -7.47 34.10
CA PRO A 185 -19.58 -6.72 34.03
C PRO A 185 -19.59 -5.43 34.87
N GLN A 186 -18.71 -5.31 35.86
CA GLN A 186 -18.65 -4.14 36.77
C GLN A 186 -17.59 -3.12 36.34
N ALA A 187 -16.76 -3.44 35.35
CA ALA A 187 -15.72 -2.55 34.88
C ALA A 187 -16.27 -1.45 33.96
N LYS A 188 -15.52 -0.35 33.85
CA LYS A 188 -15.83 0.72 32.90
C LYS A 188 -15.76 0.19 31.46
N PRO A 189 -16.75 0.47 30.60
CA PRO A 189 -16.75 0.02 29.20
C PRO A 189 -15.55 0.60 28.44
N LEU A 190 -15.00 -0.20 27.52
CA LEU A 190 -13.88 0.21 26.68
C LEU A 190 -14.32 1.31 25.71
N ASN A 191 -13.43 2.28 25.49
CA ASN A 191 -13.64 3.26 24.43
C ASN A 191 -13.30 2.68 23.04
N GLU A 192 -13.65 3.40 21.97
CA GLU A 192 -13.44 2.94 20.59
C GLU A 192 -11.97 2.62 20.27
N GLU A 193 -11.04 3.44 20.76
CA GLU A 193 -9.60 3.24 20.57
C GLU A 193 -9.08 1.98 21.29
N GLU A 194 -9.53 1.75 22.52
CA GLU A 194 -9.24 0.56 23.32
C GLU A 194 -9.83 -0.70 22.67
N MET A 195 -11.04 -0.61 22.11
CA MET A 195 -11.66 -1.72 21.35
C MET A 195 -10.85 -2.03 20.09
N ALA A 196 -10.39 -1.02 19.35
CA ALA A 196 -9.54 -1.23 18.18
C ALA A 196 -8.19 -1.88 18.53
N ARG A 197 -7.57 -1.47 19.64
CA ARG A 197 -6.34 -2.10 20.16
C ARG A 197 -6.59 -3.53 20.62
N LEU A 198 -7.71 -3.78 21.30
CA LEU A 198 -8.13 -5.11 21.72
C LEU A 198 -8.34 -6.03 20.50
N ALA A 199 -9.05 -5.55 19.47
CA ALA A 199 -9.27 -6.31 18.23
C ALA A 199 -7.95 -6.67 17.53
N LEU A 200 -7.02 -5.73 17.41
CA LEU A 200 -5.68 -5.98 16.84
C LEU A 200 -4.91 -7.04 17.64
N GLY A 201 -4.96 -6.92 18.97
CA GLY A 201 -4.34 -7.85 19.90
C GLY A 201 -4.94 -9.26 19.83
N LEU A 202 -6.26 -9.37 19.83
CA LEU A 202 -6.99 -10.63 19.68
C LEU A 202 -6.66 -11.31 18.36
N ARG A 203 -6.69 -10.58 17.24
CA ARG A 203 -6.31 -11.10 15.93
C ARG A 203 -4.89 -11.67 15.94
N THR A 204 -3.94 -10.97 16.58
CA THR A 204 -2.55 -11.42 16.70
C THR A 204 -2.44 -12.71 17.53
N ARG A 205 -3.21 -12.82 18.63
CA ARG A 205 -3.23 -14.04 19.47
C ARG A 205 -3.88 -15.23 18.76
N LEU A 206 -4.98 -14.99 18.07
CA LEU A 206 -5.73 -16.01 17.32
C LEU A 206 -4.98 -16.57 16.12
N GLN A 207 -3.96 -15.86 15.62
CA GLN A 207 -3.04 -16.44 14.64
C GLN A 207 -2.20 -17.57 15.24
N ASN A 208 -1.86 -17.50 16.52
CA ASN A 208 -1.11 -18.55 17.22
C ASN A 208 -2.05 -19.62 17.81
N ASP A 209 -3.24 -19.21 18.28
CA ASP A 209 -4.27 -20.08 18.85
C ASP A 209 -5.52 -20.07 17.95
N ALA A 210 -5.36 -20.62 16.75
CA ALA A 210 -6.42 -20.62 15.74
C ALA A 210 -7.64 -21.48 16.11
N GLY A 211 -7.51 -22.39 17.08
CA GLY A 211 -8.60 -23.28 17.54
C GLY A 211 -9.58 -22.63 18.52
N ASN A 212 -9.32 -21.40 18.96
CA ASN A 212 -10.11 -20.74 20.00
C ASN A 212 -11.38 -20.07 19.42
N VAL A 213 -12.48 -20.83 19.41
CA VAL A 213 -13.79 -20.38 18.90
C VAL A 213 -14.26 -19.10 19.61
N GLU A 214 -14.17 -19.07 20.93
CA GLU A 214 -14.66 -17.93 21.72
C GLU A 214 -13.87 -16.65 21.42
N GLY A 215 -12.55 -16.76 21.23
CA GLY A 215 -11.73 -15.62 20.83
C GLY A 215 -12.10 -15.10 19.44
N TRP A 216 -12.41 -15.98 18.49
CA TRP A 216 -12.93 -15.59 17.17
C TRP A 216 -14.30 -14.91 17.27
N LEU A 217 -15.20 -15.40 18.12
CA LEU A 217 -16.49 -14.76 18.37
C LEU A 217 -16.33 -13.36 18.96
N MET A 218 -15.45 -13.19 19.95
CA MET A 218 -15.15 -11.88 20.53
C MET A 218 -14.59 -10.91 19.48
N LEU A 219 -13.62 -11.36 18.68
CA LEU A 219 -13.07 -10.55 17.59
C LEU A 219 -14.15 -10.14 16.58
N GLY A 220 -15.05 -11.07 16.25
CA GLY A 220 -16.20 -10.81 15.37
C GLY A 220 -17.14 -9.73 15.93
N ARG A 221 -17.55 -9.87 17.19
CA ARG A 221 -18.39 -8.90 17.91
C ARG A 221 -17.72 -7.53 17.99
N THR A 222 -16.44 -7.47 18.35
CA THR A 222 -15.68 -6.21 18.39
C THR A 222 -15.56 -5.58 17.00
N GLY A 223 -15.34 -6.38 15.95
CA GLY A 223 -15.31 -5.91 14.57
C GLY A 223 -16.62 -5.25 14.13
N MET A 224 -17.76 -5.82 14.53
CA MET A 224 -19.09 -5.25 14.26
C MET A 224 -19.30 -3.91 14.95
N VAL A 225 -18.88 -3.79 16.21
CA VAL A 225 -18.98 -2.54 16.98
C VAL A 225 -18.12 -1.43 16.37
N LEU A 226 -16.93 -1.79 15.87
CA LEU A 226 -16.02 -0.86 15.19
C LEU A 226 -16.42 -0.54 13.73
N GLY A 227 -17.54 -1.08 13.23
CA GLY A 227 -17.96 -0.92 11.84
C GLY A 227 -17.02 -1.56 10.81
N ASN A 228 -16.13 -2.47 11.23
CA ASN A 228 -15.18 -3.17 10.36
C ASN A 228 -15.78 -4.52 9.92
N ALA A 229 -16.68 -4.46 8.94
CA ALA A 229 -17.40 -5.63 8.43
C ALA A 229 -16.45 -6.76 7.99
N GLY A 230 -15.36 -6.46 7.27
CA GLY A 230 -14.42 -7.48 6.81
C GLY A 230 -13.72 -8.22 7.97
N THR A 231 -13.36 -7.53 9.05
CA THR A 231 -12.80 -8.19 10.24
C THR A 231 -13.86 -9.04 10.95
N ALA A 232 -15.09 -8.54 11.03
CA ALA A 232 -16.20 -9.28 11.62
C ALA A 232 -16.52 -10.57 10.84
N THR A 233 -16.73 -10.45 9.52
CA THR A 233 -17.03 -11.58 8.64
C THR A 233 -15.93 -12.63 8.71
N GLY A 234 -14.66 -12.23 8.58
CA GLY A 234 -13.54 -13.16 8.64
C GLY A 234 -13.42 -13.87 10.01
N ALA A 235 -13.67 -13.16 11.11
CA ALA A 235 -13.61 -13.76 12.44
C ALA A 235 -14.76 -14.75 12.68
N TYR A 236 -16.00 -14.39 12.34
CA TYR A 236 -17.14 -15.28 12.46
C TYR A 236 -17.07 -16.47 11.50
N ALA A 237 -16.53 -16.29 10.29
CA ALA A 237 -16.26 -17.38 9.36
C ALA A 237 -15.32 -18.42 10.00
N ASN A 238 -14.23 -17.97 10.63
CA ASN A 238 -13.31 -18.87 11.35
C ASN A 238 -14.01 -19.57 12.52
N ALA A 239 -14.78 -18.83 13.34
CA ALA A 239 -15.55 -19.41 14.44
C ALA A 239 -16.53 -20.49 13.96
N TYR A 240 -17.29 -20.21 12.89
CA TYR A 240 -18.27 -21.12 12.31
C TYR A 240 -17.59 -22.36 11.71
N ARG A 241 -16.41 -22.20 11.10
CA ARG A 241 -15.65 -23.34 10.55
C ARG A 241 -15.13 -24.29 11.63
N LEU A 242 -14.79 -23.76 12.80
CA LEU A 242 -14.30 -24.52 13.95
C LEU A 242 -15.44 -25.22 14.69
N ASP A 243 -16.58 -24.54 14.90
CA ASP A 243 -17.77 -25.11 15.51
C ASP A 243 -19.05 -24.71 14.73
N PRO A 244 -19.42 -25.48 13.70
CA PRO A 244 -20.63 -25.22 12.90
C PRO A 244 -21.94 -25.35 13.67
N LYS A 245 -21.93 -26.00 14.85
CA LYS A 245 -23.13 -26.17 15.68
C LYS A 245 -23.35 -24.99 16.63
N ASN A 246 -22.35 -24.13 16.81
CA ASN A 246 -22.46 -22.95 17.65
C ASN A 246 -23.40 -21.91 17.00
N ARG A 247 -24.52 -21.64 17.67
CA ARG A 247 -25.53 -20.70 17.17
C ARG A 247 -25.00 -19.27 17.08
N ASP A 248 -24.13 -18.86 18.00
CA ASP A 248 -23.57 -17.50 18.01
C ASP A 248 -22.62 -17.30 16.83
N ALA A 249 -21.86 -18.33 16.44
CA ALA A 249 -21.01 -18.29 15.27
C ALA A 249 -21.83 -18.18 13.97
N ALA A 250 -22.87 -19.01 13.84
CA ALA A 250 -23.74 -19.01 12.66
C ALA A 250 -24.51 -17.69 12.51
N LEU A 251 -25.11 -17.19 13.59
CA LEU A 251 -25.87 -15.94 13.59
C LEU A 251 -24.96 -14.73 13.38
N GLY A 252 -23.83 -14.67 14.09
CA GLY A 252 -22.86 -13.60 13.93
C GLY A 252 -22.28 -13.55 12.52
N TYR A 253 -22.02 -14.71 11.91
CA TYR A 253 -21.57 -14.80 10.53
C TYR A 253 -22.64 -14.28 9.56
N ALA A 254 -23.88 -14.74 9.69
CA ALA A 254 -24.99 -14.24 8.87
C ALA A 254 -25.20 -12.73 9.00
N GLU A 255 -25.16 -12.19 10.22
CA GLU A 255 -25.28 -10.75 10.46
C GLU A 255 -24.12 -9.97 9.82
N ALA A 256 -22.89 -10.46 9.97
CA ALA A 256 -21.72 -9.82 9.36
C ALA A 256 -21.78 -9.81 7.83
N LEU A 257 -22.26 -10.90 7.20
CA LEU A 257 -22.47 -10.97 5.75
C LEU A 257 -23.45 -9.92 5.25
N THR A 258 -24.55 -9.66 5.97
CA THR A 258 -25.50 -8.60 5.57
C THR A 258 -24.89 -7.19 5.58
N ARG A 259 -23.79 -6.99 6.31
CA ARG A 259 -23.04 -5.72 6.38
C ARG A 259 -21.78 -5.71 5.51
N SER A 260 -21.35 -6.86 5.00
CA SER A 260 -20.19 -6.96 4.12
C SER A 260 -20.58 -6.57 2.69
N SER A 261 -19.78 -5.69 2.10
CA SER A 261 -19.91 -5.30 0.69
C SER A 261 -18.97 -6.08 -0.24
N ASP A 262 -18.24 -7.07 0.28
CA ASP A 262 -17.34 -7.91 -0.50
C ASP A 262 -18.12 -8.97 -1.31
N PRO A 263 -17.97 -9.04 -2.64
CA PRO A 263 -18.62 -10.07 -3.46
C PRO A 263 -18.18 -11.50 -3.15
N GLU A 264 -16.97 -11.71 -2.61
CA GLU A 264 -16.48 -13.06 -2.26
C GLU A 264 -17.14 -13.61 -0.99
N ASP A 265 -17.58 -12.73 -0.08
CA ASP A 265 -18.29 -13.11 1.15
C ASP A 265 -19.72 -13.61 0.86
N ASN A 266 -20.30 -13.23 -0.28
CA ASN A 266 -21.67 -13.58 -0.70
C ASN A 266 -21.75 -14.81 -1.63
N ARG A 267 -20.69 -15.62 -1.71
CA ARG A 267 -20.64 -16.88 -2.48
C ARG A 267 -20.74 -18.10 -1.58
#